data_AF-A0AB36KUM6-F1
#
_entry.id   AF-A0AB36KUM6-F1
#
_cell.length_a   1.000
_cell.length_b   1.000
_cell.length_c   1.000
_cell.angle_alpha   90.00
_cell.angle_beta   90.00
_cell.angle_gamma   90.00
#
_symmetry.space_group_name_H-M   'P 1'
#
loop_
_entity.id
_entity.type
_entity.pdbx_description
1 polymer ?
#
loop_
_entity_poly.entity_id
_entity_poly.type
_entity_poly.pdbx_seq_one_letter_code
_entity_poly.pdbx_strand_id
1 'polypeptide(L)'
;MALATCITIAYKADVKVGIDAGSSVSAMRDWTYYDMEQSPLAVKALVEKYLARDYTNPLVESEIKGVRFDLLKCLDLYHSKELDALTKKLVTHPNNTYMKNIKQP
;
A
#
# COMPACT_ATOMS: atom_id res chain seq x y z
N MET A 1 0.16 5.90 -1.03
CA MET A 1 1.30 5.24 -0.35
C MET A 1 1.06 3.76 -0.09
N ALA A 2 -0.03 3.36 0.57
CA ALA A 2 -0.26 1.97 1.00
C ALA A 2 -0.13 0.89 -0.09
N LEU A 3 -0.72 1.09 -1.28
CA LEU A 3 -0.64 0.11 -2.37
C LEU A 3 0.81 -0.15 -2.82
N ALA A 4 1.58 0.92 -3.07
CA ALA A 4 2.99 0.79 -3.47
C ALA A 4 3.82 0.13 -2.35
N THR A 5 3.58 0.47 -1.08
CA THR A 5 4.21 -0.21 0.06
C THR A 5 3.88 -1.71 0.08
N CYS A 6 2.63 -2.09 -0.21
CA CYS A 6 2.25 -3.49 -0.32
C CYS A 6 3.01 -4.22 -1.40
N ILE A 7 3.08 -3.64 -2.60
CA ILE A 7 3.81 -4.22 -3.74
C ILE A 7 5.30 -4.37 -3.39
N THR A 8 5.93 -3.36 -2.81
CA THR A 8 7.33 -3.45 -2.36
C THR A 8 7.57 -4.61 -1.39
N ILE A 9 6.67 -4.82 -0.41
CA ILE A 9 6.84 -5.88 0.60
C ILE A 9 6.54 -7.27 0.01
N ALA A 10 5.50 -7.38 -0.81
CA ALA A 10 5.08 -8.67 -1.36
C ALA A 10 6.09 -9.24 -2.36
N TYR A 11 6.75 -8.35 -3.10
CA TYR A 11 7.77 -8.67 -4.10
C TYR A 11 9.19 -8.37 -3.60
N LYS A 12 9.46 -8.40 -2.29
CA LYS A 12 10.75 -8.02 -1.68
C LYS A 12 11.99 -8.73 -2.25
N ALA A 13 11.83 -9.89 -2.89
CA ALA A 13 12.91 -10.63 -3.52
C ALA A 13 13.26 -10.11 -4.93
N ASP A 14 12.34 -9.37 -5.58
CA ASP A 14 12.58 -8.71 -6.85
C ASP A 14 13.07 -7.29 -6.64
N VAL A 15 14.37 -7.09 -6.85
CA VAL A 15 15.03 -5.80 -6.67
C VAL A 15 14.45 -4.71 -7.59
N LYS A 16 14.04 -5.05 -8.82
CA LYS A 16 13.49 -4.06 -9.76
C LYS A 16 12.13 -3.56 -9.29
N VAL A 17 11.28 -4.46 -8.81
CA VAL A 17 9.99 -4.09 -8.20
C VAL A 17 10.22 -3.27 -6.94
N GLY A 18 11.19 -3.67 -6.11
CA GLY A 18 11.58 -2.92 -4.91
C GLY A 18 12.02 -1.49 -5.23
N ILE A 19 12.86 -1.29 -6.24
CA ILE A 19 13.34 0.03 -6.68
C ILE A 19 12.17 0.89 -7.16
N ASP A 20 11.34 0.37 -8.06
CA ASP A 20 10.27 1.15 -8.69
C ASP A 20 9.14 1.51 -7.71
N ALA A 21 8.55 0.49 -7.08
CA ALA A 21 7.48 0.69 -6.11
C ALA A 21 7.96 1.42 -4.85
N GLY A 22 9.18 1.13 -4.39
CA GLY A 22 9.78 1.80 -3.23
C GLY A 22 10.06 3.28 -3.50
N SER A 23 10.60 3.62 -4.67
CA SER A 23 10.82 5.03 -5.07
C SER A 23 9.49 5.77 -5.22
N SER A 24 8.45 5.10 -5.73
CA SER A 24 7.10 5.65 -5.80
C SER A 24 6.52 5.96 -4.40
N VAL A 25 6.81 5.14 -3.38
CA VAL A 25 6.46 5.46 -1.98
C VAL A 25 7.15 6.73 -1.51
N SER A 26 8.44 6.87 -1.79
CA SER A 26 9.21 8.07 -1.42
C SER A 26 8.65 9.32 -2.07
N ALA A 27 8.41 9.32 -3.39
CA ALA A 27 7.86 10.48 -4.10
C ALA A 27 6.47 10.90 -3.57
N MET A 28 5.62 9.92 -3.20
CA MET A 28 4.31 10.24 -2.61
C MET A 28 4.40 10.95 -1.26
N ARG A 29 5.50 10.82 -0.51
CA ARG A 29 5.68 11.52 0.78
C ARG A 29 5.78 13.03 0.59
N ASP A 30 6.26 13.48 -0.56
CA ASP A 30 6.42 14.91 -0.85
C ASP A 30 5.07 15.61 -1.10
N TRP A 31 4.04 14.85 -1.45
CA TRP A 31 2.71 15.39 -1.84
C TRP A 31 1.60 15.03 -0.85
N THR A 32 1.95 14.44 0.30
CA THR A 32 0.98 13.87 1.23
C THR A 32 0.84 14.69 2.51
N TYR A 33 -0.32 14.58 3.15
CA TYR A 33 -0.62 15.15 4.48
C TYR A 33 -0.69 14.06 5.56
N TYR A 34 0.07 12.99 5.39
CA TYR A 34 0.11 11.90 6.36
C TYR A 34 0.99 12.30 7.55
N ASP A 35 0.62 11.84 8.75
CA ASP A 35 1.50 11.82 9.91
C ASP A 35 2.71 10.93 9.61
N MET A 36 3.86 11.53 9.38
CA MET A 36 5.06 10.81 8.95
C MET A 36 5.75 10.04 10.07
N GLU A 37 5.38 10.25 11.34
CA GLU A 37 5.88 9.46 12.46
C GLU A 37 5.12 8.14 12.57
N GLN A 38 3.78 8.20 12.53
CA GLN A 38 2.93 7.04 12.79
C GLN A 38 2.60 6.25 11.51
N SER A 39 2.43 6.94 10.38
CA SER A 39 1.89 6.32 9.17
C SER A 39 2.73 5.18 8.60
N PRO A 40 4.07 5.27 8.50
CA PRO A 40 4.85 4.21 7.88
C PRO A 40 4.69 2.87 8.60
N LEU A 41 4.70 2.88 9.93
CA LEU A 41 4.57 1.67 10.74
C LEU A 41 3.15 1.11 10.69
N ALA A 42 2.13 1.96 10.81
CA ALA A 42 0.74 1.51 10.77
C ALA A 42 0.33 0.95 9.41
N VAL A 43 0.77 1.58 8.31
CA VAL A 43 0.55 1.07 6.95
C VAL A 43 1.27 -0.26 6.76
N LYS A 44 2.53 -0.39 7.20
CA LYS A 44 3.28 -1.65 7.11
C LYS A 44 2.58 -2.79 7.85
N ALA A 45 2.11 -2.56 9.08
CA ALA A 45 1.40 -3.59 9.85
C ALA A 45 0.13 -4.08 9.14
N LEU A 46 -0.63 -3.15 8.55
CA LEU A 46 -1.83 -3.50 7.78
C LEU A 46 -1.48 -4.28 6.49
N VAL A 47 -0.41 -3.90 5.80
CA VAL A 47 0.12 -4.64 4.65
C VAL A 47 0.47 -6.08 5.03
N GLU A 48 1.25 -6.28 6.09
CA GLU A 48 1.67 -7.60 6.54
C GLU A 48 0.46 -8.49 6.90
N LYS A 49 -0.57 -7.91 7.52
CA LYS A 49 -1.84 -8.60 7.78
C LYS A 49 -2.53 -9.11 6.50
N TYR A 50 -2.55 -8.31 5.43
CA TYR A 50 -3.18 -8.70 4.17
C TYR A 50 -2.36 -9.72 3.39
N LEU A 51 -1.03 -9.58 3.38
CA LEU A 51 -0.14 -10.52 2.71
C LEU A 51 -0.14 -11.91 3.35
N ALA A 52 -0.37 -11.98 4.66
CA ALA A 52 -0.47 -13.24 5.41
C ALA A 52 -1.77 -14.02 5.16
N ARG A 53 -2.78 -13.45 4.50
CA ARG A 53 -4.04 -14.14 4.23
C ARG A 53 -3.83 -15.29 3.23
N ASP A 54 -4.60 -16.37 3.41
CA ASP A 54 -4.61 -17.49 2.48
C ASP A 54 -5.56 -17.19 1.30
N TYR A 55 -4.99 -17.12 0.10
CA TYR A 55 -5.69 -16.87 -1.17
C TYR A 55 -5.56 -18.08 -2.10
N THR A 56 -5.20 -19.25 -1.54
CA THR A 56 -5.12 -20.50 -2.28
C THR A 56 -6.42 -20.73 -3.04
N ASN A 57 -6.28 -20.92 -4.35
CA ASN A 57 -7.40 -21.23 -5.22
C ASN A 57 -7.11 -22.58 -5.89
N PRO A 58 -7.82 -23.67 -5.50
CA PRO A 58 -7.59 -25.00 -6.05
C PRO A 58 -7.74 -25.07 -7.58
N LEU A 59 -8.60 -24.24 -8.17
CA LEU A 59 -8.79 -24.21 -9.62
C LEU A 59 -7.55 -23.63 -10.30
N VAL A 60 -7.00 -22.54 -9.78
CA VAL A 60 -5.78 -21.94 -10.35
C VAL A 60 -4.56 -22.82 -10.11
N GLU A 61 -4.44 -23.46 -8.94
CA GLU A 61 -3.31 -24.37 -8.65
C GLU A 61 -3.27 -25.57 -9.62
N SER A 62 -4.43 -25.98 -10.15
CA SER A 62 -4.51 -27.03 -11.17
C SER A 62 -3.93 -26.62 -12.54
N GLU A 63 -3.88 -25.31 -12.82
CA GLU A 63 -3.37 -24.74 -14.06
C GLU A 63 -1.96 -24.16 -13.92
N ILE A 64 -1.70 -23.45 -12.82
CA ILE A 64 -0.45 -22.75 -12.51
C ILE A 64 -0.09 -23.00 -11.04
N LYS A 65 1.01 -23.72 -10.82
CA LYS A 65 1.44 -24.08 -9.47
C LYS A 65 2.11 -22.91 -8.73
N GLY A 66 1.81 -22.80 -7.44
CA GLY A 66 2.51 -21.90 -6.52
C GLY A 66 2.13 -20.42 -6.64
N VAL A 67 0.96 -20.11 -7.20
CA VAL A 67 0.47 -18.73 -7.31
C VAL A 67 0.09 -18.19 -5.93
N ARG A 68 0.85 -17.21 -5.43
CA ARG A 68 0.63 -16.62 -4.09
C ARG A 68 -0.46 -15.54 -4.03
N PHE A 69 -0.90 -15.03 -5.19
CA PHE A 69 -1.86 -13.95 -5.33
C PHE A 69 -1.49 -12.64 -4.61
N ASP A 70 -0.20 -12.34 -4.49
CA ASP A 70 0.29 -11.16 -3.77
C ASP A 70 -0.27 -9.83 -4.29
N LEU A 71 -0.29 -9.62 -5.61
CA LEU A 71 -0.91 -8.43 -6.20
C LEU A 71 -2.39 -8.31 -5.85
N LEU A 72 -3.14 -9.43 -5.90
CA LEU A 72 -4.56 -9.45 -5.54
C LEU A 72 -4.76 -9.10 -4.07
N LYS A 73 -3.92 -9.59 -3.16
CA LYS A 73 -3.93 -9.20 -1.74
C LYS A 73 -3.66 -7.71 -1.56
N CYS A 74 -2.77 -7.13 -2.36
CA CYS A 74 -2.52 -5.69 -2.35
C CYS A 74 -3.70 -4.87 -2.89
N LEU A 75 -4.40 -5.37 -3.91
CA LEU A 75 -5.64 -4.74 -4.41
C LEU A 75 -6.76 -4.83 -3.37
N ASP A 76 -6.95 -5.98 -2.72
CA ASP A 76 -7.92 -6.12 -1.63
C ASP A 76 -7.60 -5.17 -0.46
N LEU A 77 -6.34 -5.08 -0.06
CA LEU A 77 -5.88 -4.09 0.92
C LEU A 77 -6.27 -2.67 0.49
N TYR A 78 -5.98 -2.29 -0.75
CA TYR A 78 -6.20 -0.94 -1.26
C TYR A 78 -7.68 -0.54 -1.25
N HIS A 79 -8.59 -1.50 -1.45
CA HIS A 79 -10.03 -1.28 -1.42
C HIS A 79 -10.67 -1.56 -0.06
N SER A 80 -9.88 -1.85 0.97
CA SER A 80 -10.40 -2.26 2.26
C SER A 80 -10.97 -1.11 3.10
N LYS A 81 -12.02 -1.42 3.87
CA LYS A 81 -12.54 -0.52 4.93
C LYS A 81 -11.51 -0.27 6.02
N GLU A 82 -10.61 -1.23 6.27
CA GLU A 82 -9.54 -1.08 7.26
C GLU A 82 -8.53 0.01 6.83
N LEU A 83 -8.14 0.03 5.56
CA LEU A 83 -7.26 1.07 5.01
C LEU A 83 -7.96 2.43 4.99
N ASP A 84 -9.24 2.49 4.62
CA ASP A 84 -10.04 3.73 4.68
C ASP A 84 -10.08 4.31 6.10
N ALA A 85 -10.40 3.48 7.10
CA ALA A 85 -10.43 3.87 8.49
C ALA A 85 -9.05 4.32 9.00
N LEU A 86 -7.98 3.62 8.61
CA LEU A 86 -6.61 3.98 8.96
C LEU A 86 -6.21 5.33 8.35
N THR A 87 -6.53 5.54 7.07
CA THR A 87 -6.22 6.78 6.35
C THR A 87 -6.90 7.99 7.01
N LYS A 88 -8.15 7.86 7.45
CA LYS A 88 -8.87 8.92 8.16
C LYS A 88 -8.25 9.32 9.49
N LYS A 89 -7.47 8.44 10.14
CA LYS A 89 -6.75 8.74 11.39
C LYS A 89 -5.38 9.37 11.14
N LEU A 90 -4.74 8.98 10.05
CA LEU A 90 -3.34 9.32 9.76
C LEU A 90 -3.19 10.54 8.85
N VAL A 91 -4.22 10.93 8.10
CA VAL A 91 -4.21 12.13 7.27
C VAL A 91 -4.66 13.32 8.10
N THR A 92 -3.78 14.30 8.29
CA THR A 92 -4.08 15.49 9.11
C THR A 92 -5.16 16.37 8.48
N HIS A 93 -5.20 16.45 7.14
CA HIS A 93 -6.14 17.27 6.38
C HIS A 93 -6.79 16.50 5.22
N PRO A 94 -7.71 15.56 5.49
CA PRO A 94 -8.20 14.60 4.49
C PRO A 94 -9.01 15.23 3.34
N ASN A 95 -9.52 16.46 3.54
CA ASN A 95 -10.28 17.20 2.53
C ASN A 95 -9.44 18.21 1.74
N ASN A 96 -8.13 18.30 2.04
CA ASN A 96 -7.20 19.18 1.35
C ASN A 96 -6.41 18.41 0.30
N THR A 97 -6.08 19.08 -0.80
CA THR A 97 -5.20 18.54 -1.83
C THR A 97 -3.93 19.36 -1.88
N TYR A 98 -2.82 18.72 -2.23
CA TYR A 98 -1.51 19.38 -2.38
C TYR A 98 -1.60 20.66 -3.22
N MET A 99 -2.31 20.60 -4.35
CA MET A 99 -2.51 21.73 -5.26
C MET A 99 -3.29 22.92 -4.67
N LYS A 100 -4.17 22.70 -3.68
CA LYS A 100 -4.86 23.81 -3.01
C LYS A 100 -3.91 24.64 -2.14
N ASN A 101 -2.88 24.02 -1.59
CA ASN A 101 -1.95 24.67 -0.67
C ASN A 101 -0.76 25.32 -1.39
N ILE A 102 -0.37 24.85 -2.59
CA ILE A 102 0.64 25.53 -3.42
C ILE A 102 0.10 26.81 -4.06
N LYS A 103 -1.22 26.93 -4.27
CA LYS A 103 -1.85 28.08 -4.92
C LYS A 103 -2.20 29.23 -3.98
N GLN A 104 -1.75 29.22 -2.72
CA GLN A 104 -1.89 30.39 -1.85
C GLN A 104 -0.71 31.34 -2.07
N PRO A 105 -0.94 32.58 -2.52
CA PRO A 105 0.10 33.62 -2.60
C PRO A 105 0.62 34.02 -1.22
#